data_AF-A0A961QFR0-F1
#
_entry.id   AF-A0A961QFR0-F1
#
_cell.length_a   1.000
_cell.length_b   1.000
_cell.length_c   1.000
_cell.angle_alpha   90.00
_cell.angle_beta   90.00
_cell.angle_gamma   90.00
#
_symmetry.space_group_name_H-M   'P 1'
#
loop_
_entity.id
_entity.type
_entity.pdbx_description
1 polymer ?
#
loop_
_entity_poly.entity_id
_entity_poly.type
_entity_poly.pdbx_seq_one_letter_code
_entity_poly.pdbx_strand_id
1 'polypeptide(L)' 'EQIEASISEELARLKARNRSGGESLTHCAECDEPIPEARRTAIPGVTLCRDCQQERDHAFRARPGVNRRGSKDSQLK' A
#
# COMPACT_ATOMS: atom_id res chain seq x y z
N GLU A 1 21.98 -19.97 -2.72
CA GLU A 1 21.98 -19.56 -1.29
C GLU A 1 21.76 -18.05 -1.06
N GLN A 2 22.65 -17.13 -1.45
CA GLN A 2 22.45 -15.69 -1.16
C GLN A 2 21.19 -15.08 -1.85
N ILE A 3 20.91 -15.49 -3.09
CA ILE A 3 19.73 -15.06 -3.85
C ILE A 3 18.43 -15.56 -3.18
N GLU A 4 18.41 -16.83 -2.76
CA GLU A 4 17.23 -17.44 -2.14
C GLU A 4 16.94 -16.83 -0.76
N ALA A 5 17.98 -16.56 0.02
CA ALA A 5 17.84 -15.85 1.29
C ALA A 5 17.21 -14.47 1.09
N SER A 6 17.72 -13.67 0.14
CA SER A 6 17.18 -12.34 -0.17
C SER A 6 15.72 -12.39 -0.65
N ILE A 7 15.37 -13.37 -1.49
CA ILE A 7 13.97 -13.56 -1.94
C ILE A 7 13.07 -13.92 -0.76
N SER A 8 13.51 -14.85 0.10
CA SER A 8 12.72 -15.30 1.25
C SER A 8 12.44 -14.17 2.24
N GLU A 9 13.42 -13.30 2.47
CA GLU A 9 13.32 -12.16 3.36
C GLU A 9 12.35 -11.11 2.81
N GLU A 10 12.41 -10.81 1.51
CA GLU A 10 11.48 -9.87 0.87
C GLU A 10 10.04 -10.41 0.85
N LEU A 11 9.85 -11.72 0.62
CA LEU A 11 8.54 -12.37 0.73
C LEU A 11 7.97 -12.27 2.14
N ALA A 12 8.79 -12.47 3.17
CA ALA A 12 8.36 -12.32 4.56
C ALA A 12 7.92 -10.88 4.85
N ARG A 13 8.67 -9.90 4.35
CA ARG A 13 8.38 -8.47 4.49
C ARG A 13 7.06 -8.06 3.83
N LEU A 14 6.82 -8.52 2.59
CA LEU A 14 5.57 -8.25 1.86
C LEU A 14 4.37 -8.88 2.57
N LYS A 15 4.50 -10.11 3.07
CA LYS A 15 3.44 -10.77 3.85
C LYS A 15 3.14 -10.06 5.16
N ALA A 16 4.14 -9.49 5.83
CA ALA A 16 3.93 -8.72 7.06
C ALA A 16 3.18 -7.40 6.80
N ARG A 17 3.48 -6.70 5.69
CA ARG A 17 2.79 -5.46 5.30
C ARG A 17 1.31 -5.67 4.98
N ASN A 18 0.94 -6.80 4.39
CA ASN A 18 -0.43 -7.09 3.98
C ASN A 18 -1.35 -7.59 5.12
N ARG A 19 -0.87 -7.67 6.37
CA ARG A 19 -1.61 -8.28 7.49
C ARG A 19 -2.40 -7.32 8.38
N SER A 20 -2.39 -6.02 8.14
CA SER A 20 -3.21 -5.06 8.90
C SER A 20 -4.65 -5.01 8.36
N GLY A 21 -5.37 -6.13 8.41
CA GLY A 21 -6.76 -6.22 7.95
C GLY A 21 -7.73 -6.12 9.11
N GLY A 22 -8.26 -4.93 9.36
CA GLY A 22 -9.47 -4.74 10.18
C GLY A 22 -10.73 -5.13 9.41
N GLU A 23 -11.90 -4.89 9.99
CA GLU A 23 -13.17 -5.03 9.27
C GLU A 23 -13.24 -4.02 8.12
N SER A 24 -13.65 -4.49 6.94
CA SER A 24 -13.84 -3.64 5.76
C SER A 24 -15.03 -2.71 5.95
N LEU A 25 -14.92 -1.46 5.48
CA LEU A 25 -16.04 -0.52 5.53
C LEU A 25 -17.17 -0.95 4.60
N THR A 26 -18.40 -0.62 4.99
CA THR A 26 -19.59 -0.88 4.16
C THR A 26 -19.76 0.17 3.07
N HIS A 27 -19.34 1.41 3.34
CA HIS A 27 -19.40 2.55 2.44
C HIS A 27 -18.02 3.17 2.26
N CYS A 28 -17.77 3.77 1.09
CA CYS A 28 -16.53 4.41 0.74
C CYS A 28 -16.28 5.64 1.61
N ALA A 29 -15.09 5.77 2.19
CA ALA A 29 -14.74 6.93 3.03
C ALA A 29 -14.60 8.26 2.27
N GLU A 30 -14.64 8.27 0.92
CA GLU A 30 -14.52 9.49 0.11
C GLU A 30 -15.83 9.90 -0.56
N CYS A 31 -16.55 8.96 -1.18
CA CYS A 31 -17.77 9.24 -1.92
C CYS A 31 -19.05 8.70 -1.25
N ASP A 32 -18.94 8.07 -0.08
CA ASP A 32 -20.04 7.41 0.65
C ASP A 32 -20.81 6.33 -0.14
N GLU A 33 -20.32 5.92 -1.31
CA GLU A 33 -20.94 4.85 -2.10
C GLU A 33 -20.71 3.46 -1.47
N PRO A 34 -21.66 2.53 -1.60
CA PRO A 34 -21.52 1.20 -1.02
C PRO A 34 -20.34 0.44 -1.65
N ILE A 35 -19.45 -0.09 -0.81
CA ILE A 35 -18.32 -0.91 -1.27
C ILE A 35 -18.83 -2.32 -1.60
N PRO A 36 -18.65 -2.82 -2.84
CA PRO A 36 -19.10 -4.16 -3.22
C PRO A 36 -18.52 -5.26 -2.34
N GLU A 37 -19.32 -6.28 -2.03
CA GLU A 37 -18.91 -7.42 -1.20
C GLU A 37 -17.68 -8.14 -1.74
N ALA A 38 -17.61 -8.34 -3.06
CA ALA A 38 -16.45 -8.94 -3.71
C ALA A 38 -15.14 -8.20 -3.36
N ARG A 39 -15.19 -6.87 -3.20
CA ARG A 39 -14.04 -6.05 -2.83
C ARG A 39 -13.71 -6.16 -1.34
N ARG A 40 -14.73 -6.21 -0.47
CA ARG A 40 -14.56 -6.42 0.98
C ARG A 40 -13.95 -7.79 1.31
N THR A 41 -14.29 -8.81 0.53
CA THR A 41 -13.73 -10.17 0.67
C THR A 41 -12.33 -10.27 0.09
N ALA A 42 -12.06 -9.65 -1.06
CA ALA A 42 -10.74 -9.70 -1.69
C ALA A 42 -9.67 -8.90 -0.91
N ILE A 43 -10.06 -7.80 -0.27
CA ILE A 43 -9.17 -6.91 0.46
C ILE A 43 -9.75 -6.69 1.87
N PRO A 44 -9.31 -7.47 2.87
CA PRO A 44 -9.68 -7.25 4.26
C PRO A 44 -9.25 -5.86 4.73
N GLY A 45 -10.17 -5.08 5.29
CA GLY A 45 -9.91 -3.71 5.75
C GLY A 45 -9.99 -2.66 4.65
N VAL A 46 -10.68 -2.93 3.54
CA VAL A 46 -10.88 -1.93 2.48
C VAL A 46 -11.71 -0.75 2.99
N THR A 47 -11.25 0.47 2.71
CA THR A 47 -11.91 1.73 3.12
C THR A 47 -12.45 2.54 1.95
N LEU A 48 -12.07 2.21 0.71
CA LEU A 48 -12.46 2.94 -0.49
C LEU A 48 -13.12 2.05 -1.55
N CYS A 49 -14.03 2.64 -2.33
CA CYS A 49 -14.54 2.03 -3.54
C CYS A 49 -13.43 1.86 -4.59
N ARG A 50 -13.76 1.20 -5.70
CA ARG A 50 -12.80 0.96 -6.78
C ARG A 50 -12.33 2.25 -7.43
N ASP A 51 -13.26 3.16 -7.70
CA ASP A 51 -13.00 4.32 -8.53
C ASP A 51 -12.15 5.35 -7.76
N CYS A 52 -12.53 5.66 -6.52
CA CYS A 52 -11.71 6.45 -5.59
C CYS A 52 -10.29 5.88 -5.39
N GLN A 53 -10.17 4.54 -5.28
CA GLN A 53 -8.84 3.92 -5.19
C GLN A 53 -8.02 4.10 -6.47
N GLN A 54 -8.65 3.94 -7.64
CA GLN A 54 -7.97 4.13 -8.92
C GLN A 54 -7.48 5.57 -9.07
N GLU A 55 -8.30 6.56 -8.72
CA GLU A 55 -7.90 7.96 -8.74
C GLU A 55 -6.68 8.23 -7.84
N ARG A 56 -6.68 7.67 -6.62
CA ARG A 56 -5.54 7.78 -5.70
C ARG A 56 -4.27 7.11 -6.22
N ASP A 57 -4.39 5.97 -6.88
CA ASP A 57 -3.26 5.23 -7.42
C ASP A 57 -2.70 5.91 -8.69
N HIS A 58 -3.57 6.52 -9.50
CA HIS A 58 -3.20 7.30 -10.68
C HIS A 58 -2.64 8.68 -10.33
N ALA A 59 -2.96 9.22 -9.16
CA ALA A 59 -2.40 10.48 -8.69
C ALA A 59 -0.88 10.36 -8.58
N PHE A 60 -0.17 10.90 -9.57
CA PHE A 60 1.29 10.93 -9.58
C PHE A 60 1.79 11.69 -8.35
N ARG A 61 2.38 10.95 -7.40
CA ARG A 61 3.13 11.56 -6.30
C ARG A 61 4.60 11.59 -6.69
N ALA A 62 5.09 12.77 -7.04
CA ALA A 62 6.52 12.99 -7.20
C ALA A 62 7.21 12.63 -5.88
N ARG A 63 7.85 11.46 -5.84
CA ARG A 63 8.74 11.14 -4.73
C ARG A 63 9.99 12.00 -4.90
N PRO A 64 10.40 12.75 -3.86
CA PRO A 64 11.66 13.48 -3.95
C PRO A 64 12.78 12.48 -4.25
N GLY A 65 13.63 12.83 -5.22
CA GLY A 65 14.80 12.04 -5.54
C GLY A 65 15.79 12.05 -4.37
N VAL A 66 16.58 10.98 -4.23
CA VAL A 66 17.68 10.94 -3.26
C VAL A 66 18.88 11.69 -3.83
N ASN A 67 19.39 12.69 -3.12
CA ASN A 67 20.64 13.34 -3.49
C ASN A 67 21.83 12.44 -3.15
N ARG A 68 22.36 11.72 -4.14
CA ARG A 68 23.48 10.78 -3.96
C ARG A 68 24.82 11.45 -3.57
N ARG A 69 24.95 12.77 -3.70
CA ARG A 69 26.12 13.54 -3.22
C ARG A 69 25.97 13.99 -1.77
N GLY A 70 24.76 13.98 -1.21
CA GLY A 70 24.51 14.32 0.17
C GLY A 70 24.92 13.19 1.13
N SER A 71 25.20 13.53 2.38
CA SER A 71 25.46 12.50 3.40
C SER A 71 24.19 11.67 3.67
N LYS A 72 24.35 10.39 4.03
CA LYS A 72 23.23 9.51 4.36
C LYS A 72 22.32 10.12 5.44
N ASP A 73 22.90 10.73 6.47
CA ASP A 73 22.17 11.37 7.57
C ASP A 73 21.35 12.59 7.13
N SER A 74 21.72 13.24 6.02
CA SER A 74 20.92 14.32 5.43
C SER A 74 19.71 13.83 4.62
N GLN A 75 19.73 12.55 4.19
CA GLN A 75 18.71 11.96 3.31
C GLN A 75 17.68 11.09 4.04
N LEU A 76 17.96 10.66 5.28
CA LEU A 76 17.11 9.72 6.04
C LEU A 76 16.34 10.37 7.21
N LYS A 77 16.32 11.70 7.29
CA LYS A 77 15.48 12.47 8.20
C LYS A 77 14.10 12.69 7.59
#